data_AF-A0A1D8AVH2-F1
#
_entry.id   AF-A0A1D8AVH2-F1
#
_cell.length_a   1.000
_cell.length_b   1.000
_cell.length_c   1.000
_cell.angle_alpha   90.00
_cell.angle_beta   90.00
_cell.angle_gamma   90.00
#
_symmetry.space_group_name_H-M   'P 1'
#
loop_
_entity.id
_entity.type
_entity.pdbx_description
1 polymer ?
#
loop_
_entity_poly.entity_id
_entity_poly.type
_entity_poly.pdbx_seq_one_letter_code
_entity_poly.pdbx_strand_id
1 'polypeptide(L)'
;MTDSWDSLKVLSDPTRLRLLALLLREELAVAELQEILGMGQSRISSQLGLLRQAGFVTDRRDGKKAFYSLRATLDPKQLALLRAACDAVADRPESTEDRLSLDRTLLKRRQHSEQYFNLIAGKLGKNYCPGRSWEALGHLALRLVPAITVADLGAGEGLVSQLLARRAERVWCIDNSPKMVEVGTELAKKNGLANLTYKLGDIEQVPLPDRSVDLAILSQALHHATHPQTAVNEAHRILRPGGQLLVLDLKEHDFEKARDVYGDLWLGFKESTLHSFLKSAGFQKVDVTLVSREAKEPHFETLLASGVKGGK
;
A
#
# COMPACT_ATOMS: atom_id res chain seq x y z
N MET A 1 9.75 -1.80 -42.54
CA MET A 1 10.13 -3.23 -42.56
C MET A 1 11.58 -3.28 -42.97
N THR A 2 12.48 -3.78 -42.13
CA THR A 2 13.89 -3.94 -42.51
C THR A 2 13.95 -4.93 -43.67
N ASP A 3 14.72 -4.65 -44.73
CA ASP A 3 14.87 -5.57 -45.85
C ASP A 3 15.41 -6.92 -45.33
N SER A 4 14.92 -8.03 -45.88
CA SER A 4 15.38 -9.38 -45.51
C SER A 4 16.88 -9.54 -45.77
N TRP A 5 17.41 -8.86 -46.78
CA TRP A 5 18.84 -8.81 -47.08
C TRP A 5 19.66 -8.14 -45.98
N ASP A 6 19.15 -7.07 -45.38
CA ASP A 6 19.85 -6.36 -44.31
C ASP A 6 19.84 -7.16 -43.01
N SER A 7 18.75 -7.90 -42.76
CA SER A 7 18.68 -8.86 -41.65
C SER A 7 19.77 -9.94 -41.77
N LEU A 8 19.98 -10.49 -42.97
CA LEU A 8 21.02 -11.51 -43.22
C LEU A 8 22.44 -10.95 -43.05
N LYS A 9 22.72 -9.74 -43.55
CA LYS A 9 24.03 -9.07 -43.33
C LYS A 9 24.32 -8.80 -41.86
N VAL A 10 23.28 -8.51 -41.07
CA VAL A 10 23.43 -8.28 -39.63
C VAL A 10 23.76 -9.58 -38.92
N LEU A 11 23.10 -10.69 -39.28
CA LEU A 11 23.30 -12.00 -38.65
C LEU A 11 24.60 -12.71 -39.08
N SER A 12 25.26 -12.27 -40.16
CA SER A 12 26.50 -12.89 -40.65
C SER A 12 27.74 -12.54 -39.83
N ASP A 13 27.65 -11.61 -38.86
CA ASP A 13 28.79 -11.22 -38.02
C ASP A 13 28.82 -12.02 -36.71
N PRO A 14 29.95 -12.69 -36.40
CA PRO A 14 30.06 -13.53 -35.21
C PRO A 14 29.80 -12.78 -33.89
N THR A 15 30.22 -11.52 -33.78
CA THR A 15 30.04 -10.73 -32.55
C THR A 15 28.57 -10.32 -32.38
N ARG A 16 27.91 -9.91 -33.46
CA ARG A 16 26.47 -9.60 -33.43
C ARG A 16 25.63 -10.81 -33.09
N LEU A 17 25.97 -11.98 -33.64
CA LEU A 17 25.24 -13.21 -33.38
C LEU A 17 25.41 -13.70 -31.93
N ARG A 18 26.62 -13.59 -31.36
CA ARG A 18 26.88 -13.85 -29.93
C ARG A 18 26.08 -12.90 -29.03
N LEU A 19 26.10 -11.60 -29.32
CA LEU A 19 25.28 -10.60 -28.61
C LEU A 19 23.78 -10.94 -28.66
N LEU A 20 23.26 -11.26 -29.84
CA LEU A 20 21.85 -11.61 -30.00
C LEU A 20 21.49 -12.93 -29.31
N ALA A 21 22.39 -13.93 -29.29
CA ALA A 21 22.17 -15.19 -28.57
C ALA A 21 22.02 -14.96 -27.06
N LEU A 22 22.80 -14.03 -26.49
CA LEU A 22 22.66 -13.61 -25.09
C LEU A 22 21.35 -12.85 -24.86
N LEU A 23 21.06 -11.87 -25.71
CA LEU A 23 19.87 -11.00 -25.59
C LEU A 23 18.54 -11.71 -25.91
N LEU A 24 18.60 -12.86 -26.59
CA LEU A 24 17.48 -13.76 -26.80
C LEU A 24 17.06 -14.45 -25.50
N ARG A 25 17.99 -14.63 -24.55
CA ARG A 25 17.74 -15.28 -23.25
C ARG A 25 17.40 -14.28 -22.15
N GLU A 26 18.08 -13.14 -22.10
CA GLU A 26 17.94 -12.18 -21.00
C GLU A 26 18.25 -10.74 -21.44
N GLU A 27 17.62 -9.75 -20.78
CA GLU A 27 18.07 -8.36 -20.83
C GLU A 27 19.37 -8.15 -20.03
N LEU A 28 20.39 -7.58 -20.70
CA LEU A 28 21.74 -7.45 -20.15
C LEU A 28 22.24 -6.00 -20.21
N ALA A 29 22.93 -5.58 -19.15
CA ALA A 29 23.65 -4.32 -19.15
C ALA A 29 24.89 -4.41 -20.05
N VAL A 30 25.31 -3.27 -20.62
CA VAL A 30 26.54 -3.21 -21.44
C VAL A 30 27.77 -3.70 -20.67
N ALA A 31 27.84 -3.48 -19.35
CA ALA A 31 28.94 -4.00 -18.52
C ALA A 31 28.91 -5.53 -18.38
N GLU A 32 27.72 -6.13 -18.31
CA GLU A 32 27.57 -7.59 -18.22
C GLU A 32 27.88 -8.26 -19.56
N LEU A 33 27.49 -7.64 -20.67
CA LEU A 33 27.89 -8.10 -22.01
C LEU A 33 29.41 -8.05 -22.19
N GLN A 34 30.09 -7.05 -21.62
CA GLN A 34 31.57 -6.98 -21.60
C GLN A 34 32.18 -8.13 -20.79
N GLU A 35 31.66 -8.38 -19.59
CA GLU A 35 32.13 -9.47 -18.72
C GLU A 35 31.90 -10.84 -19.38
N ILE A 36 30.73 -11.07 -19.98
CA ILE A 36 30.35 -12.34 -20.59
C ILE A 36 31.16 -12.62 -21.86
N LEU A 37 31.28 -11.63 -22.76
CA LEU A 37 31.92 -11.83 -24.06
C LEU A 37 33.45 -11.66 -24.01
N GLY A 38 34.00 -11.13 -22.91
CA GLY A 38 35.42 -10.80 -22.79
C GLY A 38 35.89 -9.71 -23.77
N MET A 39 34.97 -8.82 -24.19
CA MET A 39 35.24 -7.80 -25.20
C MET A 39 35.20 -6.39 -24.61
N GLY A 40 36.03 -5.50 -25.14
CA GLY A 40 36.06 -4.09 -24.72
C GLY A 40 34.75 -3.34 -25.01
N GLN A 41 34.40 -2.39 -24.12
CA GLN A 41 33.18 -1.59 -24.18
C GLN A 41 32.90 -0.94 -25.54
N SER A 42 33.93 -0.40 -26.19
CA SER A 42 33.80 0.29 -27.48
C SER A 42 33.26 -0.67 -28.55
N ARG A 43 33.82 -1.87 -28.64
CA ARG A 43 33.40 -2.91 -29.60
C ARG A 43 31.95 -3.33 -29.36
N ILE A 44 31.58 -3.61 -28.10
CA ILE A 44 30.21 -4.01 -27.76
C ILE A 44 29.22 -2.89 -28.10
N SER A 45 29.51 -1.66 -27.69
CA SER A 45 28.62 -0.51 -27.92
C SER A 45 28.41 -0.25 -29.42
N SER A 46 29.47 -0.34 -30.23
CA SER A 46 29.36 -0.22 -31.68
C SER A 46 28.46 -1.29 -32.29
N GLN A 47 28.63 -2.57 -31.91
CA GLN A 47 27.81 -3.65 -32.44
C GLN A 47 26.34 -3.55 -31.98
N LEU A 48 26.10 -3.18 -30.73
CA LEU A 48 24.74 -2.93 -30.22
C LEU A 48 24.07 -1.75 -30.95
N GLY A 49 24.82 -0.71 -31.30
CA GLY A 49 24.33 0.40 -32.13
C GLY A 49 23.87 -0.07 -33.50
N LEU A 50 24.64 -0.94 -34.17
CA LEU A 50 24.25 -1.54 -35.45
C LEU A 50 23.02 -2.44 -35.31
N LEU A 51 22.96 -3.28 -34.27
CA LEU A 51 21.81 -4.13 -33.98
C LEU A 51 20.54 -3.31 -33.73
N ARG A 52 20.67 -2.16 -33.06
CA ARG A 52 19.55 -1.25 -32.80
C ARG A 52 19.06 -0.58 -34.08
N GLN A 53 19.98 -0.10 -34.91
CA GLN A 53 19.67 0.49 -36.22
C GLN A 53 18.98 -0.53 -37.15
N ALA A 54 19.46 -1.77 -37.18
CA ALA A 54 18.86 -2.87 -37.92
C ALA A 54 17.51 -3.34 -37.33
N GLY A 55 17.23 -2.97 -36.09
CA GLY A 55 15.96 -3.18 -35.43
C GLY A 55 15.83 -4.50 -34.66
N PHE A 56 16.93 -5.19 -34.37
CA PHE A 56 16.92 -6.42 -33.59
C PHE A 56 16.80 -6.19 -32.09
N VAL A 57 17.35 -5.09 -31.59
CA VAL A 57 17.42 -4.80 -30.16
C VAL A 57 16.79 -3.45 -29.83
N THR A 58 16.44 -3.30 -28.57
CA THR A 58 16.01 -2.06 -27.93
C THR A 58 16.90 -1.79 -26.72
N ASP A 59 17.11 -0.51 -26.40
CA ASP A 59 17.86 -0.11 -25.21
C ASP A 59 16.98 0.64 -24.21
N ARG A 60 17.27 0.46 -22.92
CA ARG A 60 16.75 1.29 -21.83
C ARG A 60 17.89 1.75 -20.93
N ARG A 61 17.71 2.89 -20.27
CA ARG A 61 18.65 3.40 -19.27
C ARG A 61 18.06 3.23 -17.87
N ASP A 62 18.88 2.76 -16.96
CA ASP A 62 18.57 2.63 -15.54
C ASP A 62 19.74 3.21 -14.74
N GLY A 63 19.57 4.45 -14.29
CA GLY A 63 20.64 5.28 -13.74
C GLY A 63 21.81 5.43 -14.72
N LYS A 64 23.01 5.01 -14.29
CA LYS A 64 24.25 5.07 -15.11
C LYS A 64 24.42 3.85 -16.03
N LYS A 65 23.54 2.85 -15.95
CA LYS A 65 23.65 1.61 -16.73
C LYS A 65 22.73 1.67 -17.96
N ALA A 66 23.26 1.21 -19.09
CA ALA A 66 22.47 0.97 -20.30
C ALA A 66 22.21 -0.53 -20.43
N PHE A 67 20.94 -0.90 -20.60
CA PHE A 67 20.47 -2.25 -20.80
C PHE A 67 19.99 -2.44 -22.22
N TYR A 68 20.26 -3.61 -22.78
CA TYR A 68 19.77 -4.01 -24.08
C TYR A 68 18.95 -5.28 -23.94
N SER A 69 17.90 -5.37 -24.73
CA SER A 69 17.02 -6.53 -24.85
C SER A 69 16.70 -6.77 -26.32
N LEU A 70 16.32 -8.01 -26.65
CA LEU A 70 15.73 -8.29 -27.94
C LEU A 70 14.43 -7.48 -28.08
N ARG A 71 14.22 -6.88 -29.25
CA ARG A 71 13.00 -6.11 -29.52
C ARG A 71 11.78 -7.04 -29.47
N ALA A 72 10.82 -6.73 -28.59
CA ALA A 72 9.60 -7.52 -28.42
C ALA A 72 8.70 -7.57 -29.67
N THR A 73 8.79 -6.56 -30.53
CA THR A 73 7.97 -6.39 -31.75
C THR A 73 8.65 -6.90 -33.03
N LEU A 74 9.58 -7.85 -32.93
CA LEU A 74 10.18 -8.48 -34.11
C LEU A 74 9.15 -9.27 -34.91
N ASP A 75 9.23 -9.17 -36.24
CA ASP A 75 8.44 -10.00 -37.15
C ASP A 75 8.73 -11.48 -36.86
N PRO A 76 7.71 -12.37 -36.74
CA PRO A 76 7.89 -13.81 -36.60
C PRO A 76 8.92 -14.43 -37.55
N LYS A 77 9.00 -13.96 -38.80
CA LYS A 77 10.00 -14.44 -39.77
C LYS A 77 11.43 -14.06 -39.37
N GLN A 78 11.63 -12.83 -38.91
CA GLN A 78 12.93 -12.35 -38.43
C GLN A 78 13.34 -13.08 -37.15
N LEU A 79 12.40 -13.33 -36.24
CA LEU A 79 12.66 -14.09 -35.02
C LEU A 79 13.04 -15.55 -35.32
N ALA A 80 12.35 -16.19 -36.25
CA ALA A 80 12.68 -17.55 -36.68
C ALA A 80 14.07 -17.62 -37.31
N LEU A 81 14.41 -16.68 -38.18
CA LEU A 81 15.74 -16.57 -38.79
C LEU A 81 16.84 -16.34 -37.75
N LEU A 82 16.59 -15.45 -36.78
CA LEU A 82 17.52 -15.22 -35.67
C LEU A 82 17.76 -16.50 -34.87
N ARG A 83 16.70 -17.21 -34.46
CA ARG A 83 16.83 -18.46 -33.71
C ARG A 83 17.64 -19.49 -34.49
N ALA A 84 17.30 -19.70 -35.76
CA ALA A 84 18.04 -20.62 -36.62
C ALA A 84 19.52 -20.24 -36.75
N ALA A 85 19.84 -18.95 -36.87
CA ALA A 85 21.21 -18.47 -36.93
C ALA A 85 21.97 -18.72 -35.61
N CYS A 86 21.35 -18.42 -34.46
CA CYS A 86 21.95 -18.68 -33.14
C CYS A 86 22.15 -20.18 -32.91
N ASP A 87 21.18 -21.02 -33.29
CA ASP A 87 21.25 -22.47 -33.16
C ASP A 87 22.37 -23.06 -34.03
N ALA A 88 22.56 -22.54 -35.25
CA ALA A 88 23.61 -22.99 -36.16
C ALA A 88 25.04 -22.76 -35.63
N VAL A 89 25.22 -21.89 -34.63
CA VAL A 89 26.51 -21.63 -33.99
C VAL A 89 26.56 -22.03 -32.52
N ALA A 90 25.49 -22.63 -31.97
CA ALA A 90 25.35 -22.91 -30.54
C ALA A 90 26.48 -23.80 -29.99
N ASP A 91 26.96 -24.77 -30.78
CA ASP A 91 28.00 -25.72 -30.38
C ASP A 91 29.43 -25.19 -30.57
N ARG A 92 29.60 -23.94 -31.02
CA ARG A 92 30.92 -23.31 -31.10
C ARG A 92 31.49 -23.12 -29.69
N PRO A 93 32.82 -23.27 -29.50
CA PRO A 93 33.46 -23.08 -28.21
C PRO A 93 33.12 -21.73 -27.56
N GLU A 94 33.15 -20.65 -28.35
CA GLU A 94 32.87 -19.30 -27.89
C GLU A 94 31.41 -19.14 -27.45
N SER A 95 30.46 -19.73 -28.18
CA SER A 95 29.03 -19.69 -27.83
C SER A 95 28.71 -20.50 -26.58
N THR A 96 29.41 -21.62 -26.37
CA THR A 96 29.30 -22.41 -25.15
C THR A 96 29.87 -21.66 -23.94
N GLU A 97 31.03 -21.02 -24.10
CA GLU A 97 31.65 -20.20 -23.06
C GLU A 97 30.77 -19.01 -22.67
N ASP A 98 30.24 -18.28 -23.66
CA ASP A 98 29.31 -17.17 -23.44
C ASP A 98 28.09 -17.59 -22.63
N ARG A 99 27.51 -18.75 -22.97
CA ARG A 99 26.33 -19.28 -22.27
C ARG A 99 26.65 -19.63 -20.80
N LEU A 100 27.79 -20.26 -20.54
CA LEU A 100 28.23 -20.56 -19.17
C LEU A 100 28.51 -19.27 -18.37
N SER A 101 29.11 -18.27 -19.01
CA SER A 101 29.37 -16.97 -18.41
C SER A 101 28.07 -16.21 -18.12
N LEU A 102 27.08 -16.28 -19.01
CA LEU A 102 25.74 -15.75 -18.78
C LEU A 102 25.08 -16.39 -17.56
N ASP A 103 25.07 -17.73 -17.50
CA ASP A 103 24.46 -18.46 -16.39
C ASP A 103 25.12 -18.08 -15.03
N ARG A 104 26.44 -17.87 -15.01
CA ARG A 104 27.16 -17.35 -13.83
C ARG A 104 26.74 -15.93 -13.46
N THR A 105 26.62 -15.03 -14.43
CA THR A 105 26.17 -13.64 -14.21
C THR A 105 24.75 -13.60 -13.65
N LEU A 106 23.85 -14.42 -14.19
CA LEU A 106 22.47 -14.56 -13.68
C LEU A 106 22.44 -15.08 -12.23
N LEU A 107 23.29 -16.05 -11.91
CA LEU A 107 23.41 -16.55 -10.54
C LEU A 107 23.91 -15.46 -9.58
N LYS A 108 24.93 -14.68 -9.98
CA LYS A 108 25.44 -13.53 -9.19
C LYS A 108 24.33 -12.49 -8.93
N ARG A 109 23.50 -12.18 -9.94
CA ARG A 109 22.34 -11.27 -9.78
C ARG A 109 21.39 -11.76 -8.69
N ARG A 110 21.03 -13.05 -8.72
CA ARG A 110 20.12 -13.66 -7.74
C ARG A 110 20.72 -13.62 -6.34
N GLN A 111 21.99 -14.03 -6.18
CA GLN A 111 22.68 -14.04 -4.90
C GLN A 111 22.79 -12.65 -4.27
N HIS A 112 23.07 -11.61 -5.06
CA HIS A 112 23.13 -10.24 -4.56
C HIS A 112 21.76 -9.77 -4.02
N SER A 113 20.67 -10.15 -4.70
CA SER A 113 19.31 -9.87 -4.22
C SER A 113 19.01 -10.63 -2.92
N GLU A 114 19.32 -11.92 -2.85
CA GLU A 114 19.12 -12.76 -1.66
C GLU A 114 19.95 -12.28 -0.45
N GLN A 115 21.21 -11.87 -0.67
CA GLN A 115 22.06 -11.31 0.38
C GLN A 115 21.48 -10.03 0.97
N TYR A 116 20.93 -9.14 0.14
CA TYR A 116 20.21 -7.96 0.64
C TYR A 116 19.03 -8.36 1.54
N PHE A 117 18.20 -9.32 1.12
CA PHE A 117 17.07 -9.81 1.92
C PHE A 117 17.50 -10.50 3.21
N ASN A 118 18.58 -11.27 3.18
CA ASN A 118 19.15 -11.92 4.36
C ASN A 118 19.73 -10.91 5.36
N LEU A 119 20.36 -9.82 4.88
CA LEU A 119 20.90 -8.75 5.73
C LEU A 119 19.81 -7.96 6.48
N ILE A 120 18.60 -7.86 5.91
CA ILE A 120 17.46 -7.18 6.53
C ILE A 120 16.52 -8.12 7.30
N ALA A 121 16.70 -9.43 7.18
CA ALA A 121 15.94 -10.43 7.93
C ALA A 121 16.08 -10.18 9.46
N GLY A 122 14.96 -10.18 10.19
CA GLY A 122 14.93 -9.84 11.62
C GLY A 122 15.11 -8.34 11.96
N LYS A 123 15.43 -7.48 10.97
CA LYS A 123 15.43 -6.01 11.10
C LYS A 123 14.21 -5.35 10.43
N LEU A 124 13.49 -6.10 9.59
CA LEU A 124 12.17 -5.72 9.06
C LEU A 124 11.20 -5.45 10.21
N GLY A 125 10.80 -4.18 10.36
CA GLY A 125 9.91 -3.71 11.44
C GLY A 125 10.61 -2.94 12.56
N LYS A 126 11.95 -3.01 12.68
CA LYS A 126 12.73 -2.13 13.58
C LYS A 126 13.16 -0.83 12.91
N ASN A 127 13.26 -0.83 11.58
CA ASN A 127 13.58 0.34 10.76
C ASN A 127 12.58 0.49 9.59
N TYR A 128 12.49 1.71 9.05
CA TYR A 128 11.67 2.11 7.92
C TYR A 128 11.69 1.10 6.77
N CYS A 129 10.51 0.70 6.31
CA CYS A 129 10.30 -0.11 5.11
C CYS A 129 9.43 0.68 4.13
N PRO A 130 9.95 1.05 2.93
CA PRO A 130 9.18 1.77 1.93
C PRO A 130 7.86 1.06 1.60
N GLY A 131 6.76 1.81 1.52
CA GLY A 131 5.44 1.28 1.15
C GLY A 131 4.67 0.57 2.27
N ARG A 132 5.17 0.56 3.52
CA ARG A 132 4.49 -0.03 4.69
C ARG A 132 4.01 0.99 5.72
N SER A 133 3.64 2.20 5.29
CA SER A 133 3.01 3.17 6.20
C SER A 133 1.61 2.69 6.62
N TRP A 134 1.16 3.10 7.80
CA TRP A 134 -0.21 2.82 8.26
C TRP A 134 -1.27 3.39 7.32
N GLU A 135 -1.00 4.51 6.65
CA GLU A 135 -1.88 5.08 5.63
C GLU A 135 -2.04 4.14 4.41
N ALA A 136 -0.93 3.63 3.86
CA ALA A 136 -0.97 2.69 2.75
C ALA A 136 -1.66 1.38 3.12
N LEU A 137 -1.37 0.86 4.33
CA LEU A 137 -2.04 -0.33 4.87
C LEU A 137 -3.53 -0.10 5.11
N GLY A 138 -3.94 1.09 5.57
CA GLY A 138 -5.34 1.46 5.73
C GLY A 138 -6.10 1.46 4.40
N HIS A 139 -5.52 2.04 3.35
CA HIS A 139 -6.10 1.99 2.00
C HIS A 139 -6.25 0.56 1.45
N LEU A 140 -5.29 -0.32 1.75
CA LEU A 140 -5.38 -1.73 1.40
C LEU A 140 -6.49 -2.42 2.21
N ALA A 141 -6.47 -2.28 3.53
CA ALA A 141 -7.42 -2.93 4.45
C ALA A 141 -8.87 -2.57 4.12
N LEU A 142 -9.15 -1.32 3.76
CA LEU A 142 -10.50 -0.89 3.36
C LEU A 142 -11.01 -1.60 2.10
N ARG A 143 -10.14 -2.05 1.20
CA ARG A 143 -10.57 -2.78 -0.01
C ARG A 143 -10.92 -4.24 0.26
N LEU A 144 -10.57 -4.77 1.44
CA LEU A 144 -10.88 -6.14 1.85
C LEU A 144 -12.28 -6.28 2.44
N VAL A 145 -12.95 -5.16 2.75
CA VAL A 145 -14.26 -5.13 3.41
C VAL A 145 -15.37 -4.62 2.48
N PRO A 146 -16.64 -5.03 2.72
CA PRO A 146 -17.78 -4.50 1.98
C PRO A 146 -17.97 -3.00 2.23
N ALA A 147 -18.60 -2.31 1.28
CA ALA A 147 -19.06 -0.94 1.49
C ALA A 147 -20.25 -0.95 2.44
N ILE A 148 -20.22 -0.09 3.47
CA ILE A 148 -21.25 0.02 4.50
C ILE A 148 -21.57 1.50 4.79
N THR A 149 -22.66 1.76 5.50
CA THR A 149 -22.99 3.10 6.03
C THR A 149 -22.38 3.28 7.42
N VAL A 150 -21.58 4.33 7.60
CA VAL A 150 -20.84 4.62 8.83
C VAL A 150 -21.32 5.92 9.49
N ALA A 151 -21.39 5.95 10.82
CA ALA A 151 -21.45 7.17 11.61
C ALA A 151 -20.13 7.35 12.39
N ASP A 152 -19.43 8.46 12.16
CA ASP A 152 -18.26 8.90 12.93
C ASP A 152 -18.74 9.96 13.94
N LEU A 153 -18.75 9.58 15.22
CA LEU A 153 -19.29 10.37 16.33
C LEU A 153 -18.14 11.12 17.01
N GLY A 154 -18.14 12.45 16.92
CA GLY A 154 -17.00 13.30 17.32
C GLY A 154 -15.92 13.34 16.24
N ALA A 155 -16.33 13.52 14.98
CA ALA A 155 -15.44 13.33 13.83
C ALA A 155 -14.31 14.38 13.71
N GLY A 156 -14.43 15.55 14.34
CA GLY A 156 -13.51 16.67 14.17
C GLY A 156 -13.34 17.05 12.68
N GLU A 157 -12.09 17.24 12.23
CA GLU A 157 -11.77 17.47 10.82
C GLU A 157 -11.94 16.23 9.90
N GLY A 158 -12.28 15.07 10.48
CA GLY A 158 -12.69 13.87 9.75
C GLY A 158 -11.54 13.07 9.17
N LEU A 159 -10.40 12.98 9.87
CA LEU A 159 -9.25 12.20 9.41
C LEU A 159 -9.65 10.75 9.06
N VAL A 160 -10.35 10.07 9.97
CA VAL A 160 -10.83 8.70 9.76
C VAL A 160 -11.97 8.68 8.74
N SER A 161 -12.93 9.59 8.88
CA SER A 161 -14.07 9.72 7.99
C SER A 161 -13.69 9.87 6.51
N GLN A 162 -12.72 10.71 6.19
CA GLN A 162 -12.26 10.94 4.81
C GLN A 162 -11.61 9.69 4.20
N LEU A 163 -10.87 8.92 5.01
CA LEU A 163 -10.30 7.65 4.60
C LEU A 163 -11.41 6.61 4.35
N LEU A 164 -12.38 6.49 5.26
CA LEU A 164 -13.53 5.58 5.14
C LEU A 164 -14.40 5.89 3.92
N ALA A 165 -14.62 7.17 3.61
CA ALA A 165 -15.42 7.61 2.46
C ALA A 165 -14.87 7.13 1.11
N ARG A 166 -13.60 6.73 1.02
CA ARG A 166 -13.04 6.11 -0.20
C ARG A 166 -13.64 4.74 -0.54
N ARG A 167 -14.32 4.09 0.40
CA ARG A 167 -14.95 2.77 0.21
C ARG A 167 -16.39 2.69 0.73
N ALA A 168 -16.70 3.39 1.80
CA ALA A 168 -18.02 3.34 2.44
C ALA A 168 -19.14 3.73 1.45
N GLU A 169 -20.33 3.17 1.65
CA GLU A 169 -21.51 3.63 0.92
C GLU A 169 -21.84 5.08 1.28
N ARG A 170 -21.75 5.39 2.58
CA ARG A 170 -21.97 6.73 3.14
C ARG A 170 -21.26 6.86 4.48
N VAL A 171 -20.77 8.07 4.77
CA VAL A 171 -20.20 8.44 6.06
C VAL A 171 -20.93 9.65 6.60
N TRP A 172 -21.50 9.52 7.80
CA TRP A 172 -22.07 10.62 8.57
C TRP A 172 -21.07 11.07 9.62
N CYS A 173 -20.57 12.29 9.52
CA CYS A 173 -19.71 12.90 10.52
C CYS A 173 -20.58 13.74 11.46
N ILE A 174 -20.60 13.40 12.74
CA ILE A 174 -21.33 14.15 13.77
C ILE A 174 -20.31 14.87 14.64
N ASP A 175 -20.46 16.18 14.78
CA ASP A 175 -19.59 17.00 15.62
C ASP A 175 -20.41 18.13 16.27
N ASN A 176 -20.08 18.48 17.51
CA ASN A 176 -20.79 19.50 18.27
C ASN A 176 -20.27 20.92 17.98
N SER A 177 -19.10 21.05 17.34
CA SER A 177 -18.50 22.31 16.97
C SER A 177 -18.94 22.77 15.58
N PRO A 178 -19.64 23.92 15.47
CA PRO A 178 -19.98 24.50 14.18
C PRO A 178 -18.75 24.71 13.28
N LYS A 179 -17.60 25.02 13.89
CA LYS A 179 -16.36 25.25 13.14
C LYS A 179 -15.78 23.96 12.55
N MET A 180 -15.81 22.85 13.30
CA MET A 180 -15.37 21.55 12.78
C MET A 180 -16.27 21.08 11.63
N VAL A 181 -17.59 21.27 11.76
CA VAL A 181 -18.56 20.99 10.70
C VAL A 181 -18.28 21.80 9.44
N GLU A 182 -18.01 23.10 9.58
CA GLU A 182 -17.64 23.97 8.45
C GLU A 182 -16.38 23.46 7.74
N VAL A 183 -15.27 23.31 8.49
CA VAL A 183 -13.97 22.89 7.96
C VAL A 183 -14.05 21.49 7.32
N GLY A 184 -14.66 20.54 8.02
CA GLY A 184 -14.84 19.18 7.53
C GLY A 184 -15.66 19.11 6.25
N THR A 185 -16.72 19.94 6.14
CA THR A 185 -17.54 20.03 4.92
C THR A 185 -16.74 20.58 3.74
N GLU A 186 -15.90 21.60 3.96
CA GLU A 186 -15.02 22.15 2.92
C GLU A 186 -13.97 21.14 2.46
N LEU A 187 -13.35 20.42 3.39
CA LEU A 187 -12.39 19.36 3.08
C LEU A 187 -13.03 18.22 2.28
N ALA A 188 -14.24 17.78 2.65
CA ALA A 188 -14.98 16.77 1.92
C ALA A 188 -15.23 17.18 0.46
N LYS A 189 -15.65 18.43 0.24
CA LYS A 189 -15.86 19.00 -1.10
C LYS A 189 -14.57 19.08 -1.89
N LYS A 190 -13.51 19.62 -1.30
CA LYS A 190 -12.19 19.76 -1.92
C LYS A 190 -11.63 18.41 -2.36
N ASN A 191 -11.88 17.36 -1.58
CA ASN A 191 -11.38 16.00 -1.85
C ASN A 191 -12.33 15.14 -2.69
N GLY A 192 -13.45 15.70 -3.17
CA GLY A 192 -14.42 15.01 -4.03
C GLY A 192 -15.17 13.88 -3.34
N LEU A 193 -15.36 13.97 -2.01
CA LEU A 193 -15.98 12.92 -1.19
C LEU A 193 -17.50 13.14 -1.08
N ALA A 194 -18.22 12.88 -2.16
CA ALA A 194 -19.68 13.14 -2.24
C ALA A 194 -20.53 12.28 -1.29
N ASN A 195 -20.00 11.16 -0.80
CA ASN A 195 -20.66 10.24 0.13
C ASN A 195 -20.34 10.55 1.62
N LEU A 196 -19.58 11.61 1.90
CA LEU A 196 -19.27 12.07 3.25
C LEU A 196 -20.08 13.32 3.58
N THR A 197 -20.81 13.29 4.69
CA THR A 197 -21.69 14.40 5.09
C THR A 197 -21.49 14.74 6.57
N TYR A 198 -21.20 16.00 6.84
CA TYR A 198 -21.16 16.54 8.19
C TYR A 198 -22.53 17.00 8.67
N LYS A 199 -22.81 16.78 9.95
CA LYS A 199 -23.96 17.34 10.67
C LYS A 199 -23.50 17.87 12.02
N LEU A 200 -23.99 19.07 12.35
CA LEU A 200 -23.91 19.59 13.70
C LEU A 200 -24.80 18.74 14.63
N GLY A 201 -24.23 18.22 15.70
CA GLY A 201 -24.96 17.39 16.65
C GLY A 201 -24.10 16.94 17.83
N ASP A 202 -24.77 16.56 18.91
CA ASP A 202 -24.12 15.99 20.09
C ASP A 202 -24.04 14.45 19.95
N ILE A 203 -22.94 13.85 20.40
CA ILE A 203 -22.80 12.39 20.45
C ILE A 203 -23.73 11.75 21.49
N GLU A 204 -24.21 12.52 22.46
CA GLU A 204 -25.25 12.13 23.43
C GLU A 204 -26.68 12.36 22.91
N GLN A 205 -26.84 12.99 21.75
CA GLN A 205 -28.13 13.17 21.06
C GLN A 205 -27.92 13.23 19.54
N VAL A 206 -27.68 12.07 18.94
CA VAL A 206 -27.19 11.98 17.56
C VAL A 206 -28.31 12.32 16.57
N PRO A 207 -28.11 13.27 15.63
CA PRO A 207 -29.12 13.71 14.66
C PRO A 207 -29.29 12.74 13.47
N LEU A 208 -29.42 11.45 13.80
CA LEU A 208 -29.66 10.35 12.86
C LEU A 208 -30.86 9.50 13.33
N PRO A 209 -31.64 8.95 12.39
CA PRO A 209 -32.73 8.03 12.73
C PRO A 209 -32.22 6.75 13.39
N ASP A 210 -33.09 6.10 14.14
CA ASP A 210 -32.87 4.74 14.65
C ASP A 210 -32.52 3.78 13.51
N ARG A 211 -31.60 2.84 13.77
CA ARG A 211 -31.28 1.75 12.85
C ARG A 211 -30.93 2.23 11.43
N SER A 212 -30.19 3.32 11.32
CA SER A 212 -29.84 3.96 10.06
C SER A 212 -28.44 3.62 9.54
N VAL A 213 -27.53 3.15 10.40
CA VAL A 213 -26.12 2.88 10.05
C VAL A 213 -25.69 1.45 10.41
N ASP A 214 -24.66 0.96 9.73
CA ASP A 214 -24.10 -0.39 9.95
C ASP A 214 -22.93 -0.36 10.96
N LEU A 215 -22.20 0.76 11.01
CA LEU A 215 -21.07 0.98 11.90
C LEU A 215 -21.17 2.35 12.56
N ALA A 216 -20.94 2.42 13.86
CA ALA A 216 -20.73 3.65 14.61
C ALA A 216 -19.30 3.63 15.18
N ILE A 217 -18.60 4.75 15.07
CA ILE A 217 -17.22 4.91 15.54
C ILE A 217 -17.19 6.08 16.52
N LEU A 218 -16.52 5.87 17.66
CA LEU A 218 -16.09 6.92 18.58
C LEU A 218 -14.57 6.84 18.65
N SER A 219 -13.86 7.67 17.88
CA SER A 219 -12.40 7.66 17.82
C SER A 219 -11.86 8.91 18.49
N GLN A 220 -11.26 8.78 19.67
CA GLN A 220 -10.76 9.89 20.48
C GLN A 220 -11.88 10.93 20.73
N ALA A 221 -13.06 10.45 21.10
CA ALA A 221 -14.26 11.28 21.21
C ALA A 221 -15.08 10.99 22.47
N LEU A 222 -15.07 9.76 22.98
CA LEU A 222 -15.93 9.38 24.10
C LEU A 222 -15.50 10.08 25.40
N HIS A 223 -14.21 10.36 25.56
CA HIS A 223 -13.67 11.12 26.70
C HIS A 223 -14.07 12.60 26.72
N HIS A 224 -14.68 13.13 25.65
CA HIS A 224 -15.28 14.47 25.63
C HIS A 224 -16.79 14.46 25.96
N ALA A 225 -17.42 13.29 26.09
CA ALA A 225 -18.82 13.18 26.49
C ALA A 225 -18.98 13.58 27.96
N THR A 226 -20.03 14.36 28.25
CA THR A 226 -20.43 14.64 29.64
C THR A 226 -20.92 13.37 30.32
N HIS A 227 -21.70 12.57 29.59
CA HIS A 227 -22.21 11.26 30.01
C HIS A 227 -21.83 10.19 28.97
N PRO A 228 -20.65 9.56 29.09
CA PRO A 228 -20.18 8.55 28.13
C PRO A 228 -21.18 7.40 27.90
N GLN A 229 -21.88 6.95 28.93
CA GLN A 229 -22.92 5.92 28.79
C GLN A 229 -24.06 6.37 27.85
N THR A 230 -24.45 7.64 27.89
CA THR A 230 -25.49 8.20 27.00
C THR A 230 -25.03 8.19 25.55
N ALA A 231 -23.78 8.56 25.28
CA ALA A 231 -23.21 8.49 23.94
C ALA A 231 -23.15 7.04 23.40
N VAL A 232 -22.80 6.07 24.24
CA VAL A 232 -22.82 4.64 23.87
C VAL A 232 -24.25 4.15 23.61
N ASN A 233 -25.24 4.64 24.37
CA ASN A 233 -26.66 4.32 24.14
C ASN A 233 -27.16 4.89 22.81
N GLU A 234 -26.77 6.12 22.45
CA GLU A 234 -27.10 6.73 21.16
C GLU A 234 -26.45 5.99 19.99
N ALA A 235 -25.17 5.61 20.12
CA ALA A 235 -24.50 4.76 19.14
C ALA A 235 -25.27 3.43 18.96
N HIS A 236 -25.71 2.82 20.05
CA HIS A 236 -26.56 1.64 19.97
C HIS A 236 -27.90 1.93 19.27
N ARG A 237 -28.58 3.05 19.54
CA ARG A 237 -29.87 3.41 18.92
C ARG A 237 -29.77 3.50 17.39
N ILE A 238 -28.78 4.23 16.88
CA ILE A 238 -28.62 4.49 15.43
C ILE A 238 -28.17 3.26 14.65
N LEU A 239 -27.58 2.25 15.31
CA LEU A 239 -27.12 1.03 14.65
C LEU A 239 -28.29 0.14 14.19
N ARG A 240 -28.16 -0.43 12.99
CA ARG A 240 -29.04 -1.51 12.51
C ARG A 240 -28.83 -2.79 13.33
N PRO A 241 -29.80 -3.72 13.36
CA PRO A 241 -29.57 -5.06 13.89
C PRO A 241 -28.36 -5.71 13.18
N GLY A 242 -27.42 -6.26 13.95
CA GLY A 242 -26.15 -6.79 13.42
C GLY A 242 -25.06 -5.73 13.18
N GLY A 243 -25.37 -4.44 13.34
CA GLY A 243 -24.39 -3.36 13.23
C GLY A 243 -23.41 -3.33 14.41
N GLN A 244 -22.28 -2.67 14.23
CA GLN A 244 -21.17 -2.67 15.18
C GLN A 244 -20.86 -1.27 15.73
N LEU A 245 -20.48 -1.19 16.99
CA LEU A 245 -19.81 -0.04 17.59
C LEU A 245 -18.32 -0.33 17.73
N LEU A 246 -17.47 0.63 17.36
CA LEU A 246 -16.05 0.67 17.68
C LEU A 246 -15.72 1.93 18.47
N VAL A 247 -15.08 1.77 19.62
CA VAL A 247 -14.58 2.88 20.44
C VAL A 247 -13.06 2.76 20.51
N LEU A 248 -12.36 3.75 19.99
CA LEU A 248 -10.90 3.84 20.07
C LEU A 248 -10.55 5.03 20.97
N ASP A 249 -10.22 4.75 22.23
CA ASP A 249 -10.03 5.79 23.23
C ASP A 249 -8.82 5.53 24.12
N LEU A 250 -8.37 6.54 24.86
CA LEU A 250 -7.25 6.40 25.77
C LEU A 250 -7.60 5.46 26.93
N LYS A 251 -6.63 4.65 27.32
CA LYS A 251 -6.66 3.95 28.61
C LYS A 251 -6.48 4.98 29.72
N GLU A 252 -7.11 4.73 30.86
CA GLU A 252 -7.02 5.59 32.05
C GLU A 252 -5.56 5.96 32.38
N HIS A 253 -5.33 7.25 32.63
CA HIS A 253 -4.01 7.82 32.92
C HIS A 253 -4.07 9.03 33.85
N ASP A 254 -2.93 9.38 34.45
CA ASP A 254 -2.82 10.48 35.43
C ASP A 254 -2.30 11.80 34.83
N PHE A 255 -2.21 11.91 33.50
CA PHE A 255 -1.72 13.13 32.83
C PHE A 255 -2.77 14.25 32.81
N GLU A 256 -2.94 14.95 33.93
CA GLU A 256 -3.96 16.00 34.13
C GLU A 256 -3.92 17.15 33.12
N LYS A 257 -2.74 17.48 32.56
CA LYS A 257 -2.62 18.54 31.55
C LYS A 257 -3.46 18.27 30.30
N ALA A 258 -3.88 17.02 30.05
CA ALA A 258 -4.76 16.70 28.94
C ALA A 258 -6.10 17.47 29.00
N ARG A 259 -6.60 17.80 30.20
CA ARG A 259 -7.83 18.58 30.37
C ARG A 259 -7.71 19.99 29.77
N ASP A 260 -6.59 20.64 30.06
CA ASP A 260 -6.35 22.01 29.61
C ASP A 260 -5.87 22.07 28.15
N VAL A 261 -5.06 21.08 27.73
CA VAL A 261 -4.42 21.07 26.40
C VAL A 261 -5.35 20.50 25.32
N TYR A 262 -6.11 19.45 25.64
CA TYR A 262 -6.95 18.72 24.69
C TYR A 262 -8.46 18.87 24.97
N GLY A 263 -8.85 19.38 26.15
CA GLY A 263 -10.25 19.55 26.52
C GLY A 263 -10.89 18.27 27.08
N ASP A 264 -10.09 17.36 27.60
CA ASP A 264 -10.55 16.06 28.09
C ASP A 264 -11.43 16.21 29.34
N LEU A 265 -12.65 15.65 29.28
CA LEU A 265 -13.50 15.50 30.47
C LEU A 265 -13.14 14.23 31.25
N TRP A 266 -12.68 13.20 30.55
CA TRP A 266 -12.23 11.92 31.12
C TRP A 266 -10.78 11.68 30.72
N LEU A 267 -9.91 11.35 31.68
CA LEU A 267 -8.49 11.05 31.42
C LEU A 267 -8.33 9.58 31.00
N GLY A 268 -9.00 9.22 29.90
CA GLY A 268 -9.14 7.85 29.43
C GLY A 268 -10.10 6.99 30.26
N PHE A 269 -10.16 5.70 29.94
CA PHE A 269 -11.08 4.73 30.54
C PHE A 269 -10.37 3.45 30.98
N LYS A 270 -10.92 2.82 32.02
CA LYS A 270 -10.60 1.41 32.34
C LYS A 270 -11.29 0.49 31.34
N GLU A 271 -10.64 -0.63 31.03
CA GLU A 271 -11.21 -1.69 30.19
C GLU A 271 -12.58 -2.17 30.70
N SER A 272 -12.69 -2.38 32.02
CA SER A 272 -13.94 -2.79 32.68
C SER A 272 -15.06 -1.76 32.52
N THR A 273 -14.72 -0.47 32.50
CA THR A 273 -15.69 0.62 32.36
C THR A 273 -16.27 0.63 30.94
N LEU A 274 -15.41 0.58 29.91
CA LEU A 274 -15.87 0.47 28.52
C LEU A 274 -16.69 -0.80 28.30
N HIS A 275 -16.23 -1.94 28.82
CA HIS A 275 -16.98 -3.19 28.74
C HIS A 275 -18.37 -3.06 29.40
N SER A 276 -18.45 -2.44 30.58
CA SER A 276 -19.71 -2.18 31.28
C SER A 276 -20.64 -1.26 30.48
N PHE A 277 -20.11 -0.19 29.86
CA PHE A 277 -20.91 0.73 29.05
C PHE A 277 -21.56 0.02 27.87
N LEU A 278 -20.78 -0.78 27.14
CA LEU A 278 -21.26 -1.54 25.99
C LEU A 278 -22.30 -2.60 26.41
N LYS A 279 -22.06 -3.33 27.51
CA LYS A 279 -23.02 -4.30 28.04
C LYS A 279 -24.33 -3.66 28.48
N SER A 280 -24.26 -2.55 29.19
CA SER A 280 -25.44 -1.82 29.69
C SER A 280 -26.29 -1.25 28.55
N ALA A 281 -25.66 -0.83 27.45
CA ALA A 281 -26.35 -0.38 26.25
C ALA A 281 -27.01 -1.52 25.44
N GLY A 282 -26.71 -2.79 25.75
CA GLY A 282 -27.28 -3.97 25.10
C GLY A 282 -26.42 -4.58 23.98
N PHE A 283 -25.13 -4.19 23.87
CA PHE A 283 -24.23 -4.82 22.90
C PHE A 283 -23.89 -6.27 23.28
N GLN A 284 -23.81 -7.11 22.24
CA GLN A 284 -23.35 -8.49 22.29
C GLN A 284 -21.90 -8.58 21.79
N LYS A 285 -21.23 -9.72 22.04
CA LYS A 285 -19.83 -9.95 21.63
C LYS A 285 -18.90 -8.78 21.97
N VAL A 286 -19.04 -8.27 23.20
CA VAL A 286 -18.24 -7.14 23.66
C VAL A 286 -16.80 -7.61 23.88
N ASP A 287 -15.86 -6.89 23.29
CA ASP A 287 -14.41 -7.09 23.45
C ASP A 287 -13.75 -5.74 23.73
N VAL A 288 -12.77 -5.71 24.62
CA VAL A 288 -11.97 -4.51 24.92
C VAL A 288 -10.51 -4.93 25.02
N THR A 289 -9.67 -4.35 24.15
CA THR A 289 -8.27 -4.76 24.01
C THR A 289 -7.37 -3.53 23.97
N LEU A 290 -6.20 -3.60 24.63
CA LEU A 290 -5.12 -2.63 24.45
C LEU A 290 -4.46 -2.83 23.07
N VAL A 291 -4.53 -1.83 22.20
CA VAL A 291 -4.07 -1.95 20.80
C VAL A 291 -2.79 -1.18 20.48
N SER A 292 -2.45 -0.18 21.29
CA SER A 292 -1.26 0.63 21.07
C SER A 292 -0.73 1.22 22.37
N ARG A 293 0.57 1.50 22.38
CA ARG A 293 1.24 2.32 23.38
C ARG A 293 2.22 3.25 22.68
N GLU A 294 2.15 4.53 23.00
CA GLU A 294 3.05 5.52 22.41
C GLU A 294 4.49 5.38 22.93
N ALA A 295 5.44 5.53 22.02
CA ALA A 295 6.87 5.42 22.32
C ALA A 295 7.44 6.65 23.04
N LYS A 296 6.73 7.78 23.02
CA LYS A 296 7.16 9.04 23.65
C LYS A 296 6.30 9.33 24.87
N GLU A 297 6.87 10.03 25.84
CA GLU A 297 6.12 10.54 27.00
C GLU A 297 4.93 11.40 26.54
N PRO A 298 3.74 11.26 27.17
CA PRO A 298 3.49 10.54 28.43
C PRO A 298 3.20 9.03 28.28
N HIS A 299 3.48 8.44 27.11
CA HIS A 299 3.28 7.02 26.81
C HIS A 299 1.82 6.58 26.86
N PHE A 300 0.93 7.39 26.28
CA PHE A 300 -0.48 7.07 26.21
C PHE A 300 -0.70 5.66 25.65
N GLU A 301 -1.61 4.96 26.30
CA GLU A 301 -2.07 3.64 25.93
C GLU A 301 -3.47 3.77 25.31
N THR A 302 -3.74 3.06 24.23
CA THR A 302 -5.02 3.15 23.51
C THR A 302 -5.79 1.84 23.60
N LEU A 303 -7.04 1.92 24.04
CA LEU A 303 -8.00 0.83 24.07
C LEU A 303 -8.85 0.85 22.80
N LEU A 304 -9.10 -0.33 22.24
CA LEU A 304 -10.15 -0.57 21.26
C LEU A 304 -11.24 -1.40 21.94
N ALA A 305 -12.42 -0.81 22.14
CA ALA A 305 -13.61 -1.54 22.51
C ALA A 305 -14.51 -1.76 21.30
N SER A 306 -15.14 -2.92 21.22
CA SER A 306 -16.09 -3.26 20.16
C SER A 306 -17.30 -3.99 20.70
N GLY A 307 -18.44 -3.82 20.04
CA GLY A 307 -19.68 -4.51 20.38
C GLY A 307 -20.64 -4.58 19.20
N VAL A 308 -21.42 -5.66 19.13
CA VAL A 308 -22.39 -5.90 18.04
C VAL A 308 -23.81 -5.74 18.57
N LYS A 309 -24.63 -4.96 17.88
CA LYS A 309 -26.06 -4.84 18.19
C LYS A 309 -26.76 -6.15 17.84
N GLY A 310 -27.47 -6.73 18.80
CA GLY A 310 -28.18 -7.99 18.61
C GLY A 310 -29.14 -7.95 17.42
N GLY A 311 -29.21 -9.05 16.67
CA GLY A 311 -30.25 -9.26 15.66
C GLY A 311 -31.60 -9.47 16.35
N LYS A 312 -32.60 -8.67 16.01
CA LYS A 312 -34.00 -9.08 16.11
C LYS A 312 -34.52 -9.25 14.70
#